data_AF-A0A2T5IJE0-F1
#
_entry.id   AF-A0A2T5IJE0-F1
#
_cell.length_a   1.000
_cell.length_b   1.000
_cell.length_c   1.000
_cell.angle_alpha   90.00
_cell.angle_beta   90.00
_cell.angle_gamma   90.00
#
_symmetry.space_group_name_H-M   'P 1'
#
loop_
_entity.id
_entity.type
_entity.pdbx_description
1 polymer ?
#
loop_
_entity_poly.entity_id
_entity_poly.type
_entity_poly.pdbx_seq_one_letter_code
_entity_poly.pdbx_strand_id
1 'polypeptide(L)'
;MVLYKAVQSYVPEKGLKFASFYKLTLKHHIFSLIRKESASGYFESLSDFEQAVFIRFLNGSDFLTIADDLDCEVTSIKNAYDRCHRKMKRLLE
;
A
#
# COMPACT_ATOMS: atom_id res chain seq x y z
N MET A 1 -1.61 -5.00 -14.42
CA MET A 1 -0.96 -4.18 -13.37
C MET A 1 -1.99 -3.27 -12.69
N VAL A 2 -1.98 -3.13 -11.36
CA VAL A 2 -3.01 -2.38 -10.58
C VAL A 2 -3.18 -0.93 -11.05
N LEU A 3 -2.07 -0.25 -11.34
CA LEU A 3 -2.09 1.10 -11.89
C LEU A 3 -2.81 1.15 -13.25
N TYR A 4 -2.55 0.18 -14.13
CA TYR A 4 -3.26 0.08 -15.42
C TYR A 4 -4.76 -0.13 -15.23
N LYS A 5 -5.18 -1.01 -14.31
CA LYS A 5 -6.60 -1.18 -13.96
C LYS A 5 -7.22 0.08 -13.34
N ALA A 6 -6.47 0.78 -12.48
CA ALA A 6 -6.91 2.03 -11.87
C ALA A 6 -7.06 3.13 -12.93
N VAL A 7 -6.14 3.24 -13.88
CA VAL A 7 -6.24 4.18 -15.02
C VAL A 7 -7.44 3.83 -15.91
N GLN A 8 -7.68 2.55 -16.20
CA GLN A 8 -8.82 2.13 -17.02
C GLN A 8 -10.18 2.26 -16.32
N SER A 9 -10.21 2.15 -14.99
CA SER A 9 -11.46 2.17 -14.21
C SER A 9 -11.75 3.51 -13.54
N TYR A 10 -10.84 4.48 -13.65
CA TYR A 10 -11.01 5.80 -13.07
C TYR A 10 -12.05 6.59 -13.86
N VAL A 11 -13.08 7.05 -13.16
CA VAL A 11 -14.14 7.88 -13.73
C VAL A 11 -14.04 9.28 -13.10
N PRO A 12 -13.52 10.29 -13.82
CA PRO A 12 -13.36 11.65 -13.30
C PRO A 12 -14.67 12.28 -12.83
N GLU A 13 -15.78 11.92 -13.48
CA GLU A 13 -17.13 12.45 -13.23
C GLU A 13 -17.69 12.04 -11.86
N LYS A 14 -17.09 11.05 -11.18
CA LYS A 14 -17.50 10.64 -9.83
C LYS A 14 -16.93 11.54 -8.72
N GLY A 15 -16.22 12.61 -9.05
CA GLY A 15 -15.77 13.63 -8.09
C GLY A 15 -14.63 13.21 -7.15
N LEU A 16 -14.12 11.97 -7.28
CA LEU A 16 -12.96 11.50 -6.52
C LEU A 16 -11.67 11.87 -7.24
N LYS A 17 -10.70 12.45 -6.53
CA LYS A 17 -9.36 12.67 -7.07
C LYS A 17 -8.71 11.33 -7.43
N PHE A 18 -8.01 11.28 -8.57
CA PHE A 18 -7.30 10.08 -9.03
C PHE A 18 -6.41 9.44 -7.97
N ALA A 19 -5.68 10.25 -7.19
CA ALA A 19 -4.85 9.76 -6.10
C ALA A 19 -5.65 8.99 -5.02
N SER A 20 -6.83 9.49 -4.67
CA SER A 20 -7.73 8.83 -3.71
C SER A 20 -8.31 7.53 -4.29
N PHE A 21 -8.69 7.55 -5.57
CA PHE A 21 -9.20 6.37 -6.28
C PHE A 21 -8.12 5.29 -6.44
N TYR A 22 -6.89 5.69 -6.77
CA TYR A 22 -5.73 4.81 -6.85
C TYR A 22 -5.41 4.18 -5.50
N LYS A 23 -5.41 4.97 -4.41
CA LYS A 23 -5.26 4.44 -3.03
C LYS A 23 -6.33 3.40 -2.70
N LEU A 24 -7.60 3.67 -3.04
CA LEU A 24 -8.70 2.73 -2.81
C LEU A 24 -8.54 1.44 -3.63
N THR A 25 -8.17 1.58 -4.90
CA THR A 25 -7.96 0.45 -5.82
C THR A 25 -6.77 -0.41 -5.36
N LEU A 26 -5.69 0.22 -4.90
CA LEU A 26 -4.53 -0.44 -4.33
C LEU A 26 -4.91 -1.20 -3.05
N LYS A 27 -5.66 -0.57 -2.15
CA LYS A 27 -6.20 -1.18 -0.94
C LYS A 27 -7.03 -2.42 -1.28
N HIS A 28 -8.02 -2.30 -2.17
CA HIS A 28 -8.85 -3.43 -2.60
C HIS A 28 -8.04 -4.54 -3.27
N HIS A 29 -7.04 -4.21 -4.09
CA HIS A 29 -6.21 -5.20 -4.72
C HIS A 29 -5.34 -5.94 -3.71
N ILE A 30 -4.71 -5.22 -2.78
CA ILE A 30 -3.94 -5.83 -1.68
C ILE A 30 -4.84 -6.73 -0.84
N PHE A 31 -6.03 -6.28 -0.42
CA PHE A 31 -6.97 -7.14 0.33
C PHE A 31 -7.49 -8.33 -0.50
N SER A 32 -7.63 -8.17 -1.82
CA SER A 32 -7.95 -9.28 -2.72
C SER A 32 -6.80 -10.26 -2.87
N LEU A 33 -5.56 -9.79 -2.83
CA LEU A 33 -4.36 -10.61 -2.84
C LEU A 33 -4.21 -11.32 -1.49
N ILE A 34 -4.36 -10.64 -0.34
CA ILE A 34 -4.34 -11.22 1.02
C ILE A 34 -5.35 -12.37 1.15
N ARG A 35 -6.53 -12.22 0.56
CA ARG A 35 -7.56 -13.28 0.55
C ARG A 35 -7.24 -14.46 -0.38
N LYS A 36 -6.29 -14.32 -1.29
CA LYS A 36 -5.75 -15.43 -2.09
C LYS A 36 -4.47 -15.93 -1.43
N GLU A 37 -4.24 -17.24 -1.43
CA GLU A 37 -3.05 -17.87 -0.81
C GLU A 37 -1.70 -17.28 -1.31
N SER A 38 -1.69 -16.56 -2.43
CA SER A 38 -0.51 -15.89 -3.01
C SER A 38 0.06 -14.73 -2.18
N ALA A 39 -0.70 -14.12 -1.27
CA ALA A 39 -0.21 -12.98 -0.47
C ALA A 39 0.34 -13.35 0.91
N SER A 40 0.17 -14.60 1.34
CA SER A 40 0.85 -15.16 2.51
C SER A 40 2.36 -14.87 2.40
N GLY A 41 2.95 -15.23 1.26
CA GLY A 41 4.36 -14.99 0.97
C GLY A 41 4.74 -13.51 0.83
N TYR A 42 3.81 -12.62 0.48
CA TYR A 42 4.08 -11.18 0.45
C TYR A 42 4.27 -10.63 1.87
N PHE A 43 3.31 -10.88 2.76
CA PHE A 43 3.40 -10.41 4.14
C PHE A 43 4.59 -11.04 4.86
N GLU A 44 4.85 -12.33 4.63
CA GLU A 44 6.04 -13.02 5.15
C GLU A 44 7.35 -12.43 4.60
N SER A 45 7.33 -11.82 3.41
CA SER A 45 8.50 -11.13 2.86
C SER A 45 8.77 -9.77 3.52
N LEU A 46 7.77 -9.16 4.17
CA LEU A 46 7.91 -7.87 4.87
C LEU A 46 8.47 -8.08 6.27
N SER A 47 9.38 -7.21 6.70
CA SER A 47 9.78 -7.16 8.12
C SER A 47 8.64 -6.66 9.01
N ASP A 48 8.70 -6.93 10.31
CA ASP A 48 7.69 -6.47 11.27
C ASP A 48 7.45 -4.95 11.19
N PHE A 49 8.53 -4.19 11.01
CA PHE A 49 8.45 -2.73 10.82
C PHE A 49 7.76 -2.36 9.51
N GLU A 50 8.08 -3.03 8.40
CA GLU A 50 7.44 -2.80 7.12
C GLU A 50 5.96 -3.15 7.15
N GLN A 51 5.58 -4.24 7.81
CA GLN A 51 4.19 -4.62 8.04
C GLN A 51 3.45 -3.55 8.85
N ALA A 52 4.06 -3.09 9.95
CA ALA A 52 3.47 -2.07 10.82
C ALA A 52 3.21 -0.73 10.09
N VAL A 53 4.16 -0.29 9.26
CA VAL A 53 4.03 0.89 8.41
C VAL A 53 2.95 0.68 7.35
N PHE A 54 2.98 -0.47 6.68
CA PHE A 54 2.07 -0.76 5.58
C PHE A 54 0.62 -0.89 6.04
N ILE A 55 0.37 -1.54 7.18
CA ILE A 55 -0.98 -1.68 7.76
C ILE A 55 -1.56 -0.31 8.13
N ARG A 56 -0.80 0.57 8.79
CA ARG A 56 -1.28 1.92 9.15
C ARG A 56 -1.54 2.77 7.90
N PHE A 57 -0.66 2.68 6.90
CA PHE A 57 -0.88 3.33 5.62
C PHE A 57 -2.16 2.84 4.92
N LEU A 58 -2.43 1.53 4.94
CA LEU A 58 -3.66 0.95 4.39
C LEU A 58 -4.91 1.37 5.16
N ASN A 59 -4.78 1.65 6.45
CA ASN A 59 -5.84 2.19 7.28
C ASN A 59 -6.09 3.69 7.03
N GLY A 60 -5.25 4.35 6.25
CA GLY A 60 -5.44 5.73 5.80
C GLY A 60 -4.58 6.76 6.52
N SER A 61 -3.74 6.34 7.48
CA SER A 61 -2.78 7.23 8.14
C SER A 61 -1.75 7.75 7.13
N ASP A 62 -1.38 9.02 7.22
CA ASP A 62 -0.27 9.59 6.46
C ASP A 62 1.08 9.34 7.15
N PHE A 63 2.17 9.60 6.44
CA PHE A 63 3.51 9.24 6.92
C PHE A 63 3.95 9.97 8.20
N LEU A 64 3.42 11.17 8.47
CA LEU A 64 3.74 11.90 9.69
C LEU A 64 3.03 11.26 10.88
N THR A 65 1.74 10.94 10.74
CA THR A 65 1.00 10.21 11.77
C THR A 65 1.59 8.83 12.05
N ILE A 66 2.02 8.11 11.01
CA ILE A 66 2.66 6.79 11.21
C ILE A 66 4.01 6.93 11.92
N ALA A 67 4.77 7.98 11.61
CA ALA A 67 6.05 8.27 12.25
C ALA A 67 5.86 8.55 13.75
N ASP A 68 4.85 9.34 14.09
CA ASP A 68 4.43 9.62 15.47
C ASP A 68 3.96 8.34 16.19
N ASP A 69 3.06 7.58 15.57
CA ASP A 69 2.51 6.32 16.12
C ASP A 69 3.57 5.23 16.38
N LEU A 70 4.68 5.26 15.63
CA LEU A 70 5.78 4.30 15.72
C LEU A 70 7.03 4.87 16.40
N ASP A 71 6.94 6.09 16.93
CA ASP A 71 8.04 6.84 17.57
C ASP A 71 9.33 6.79 16.75
N CYS A 72 9.24 7.11 15.45
CA CYS A 72 10.37 7.03 14.54
C CYS A 72 10.35 8.12 13.47
N GLU A 73 11.48 8.31 12.79
CA GLU A 73 11.59 9.38 11.81
C GLU A 73 10.75 9.09 10.55
N VAL A 74 10.11 10.13 10.00
CA VAL A 74 9.34 10.07 8.74
C VAL A 74 10.17 9.48 7.58
N THR A 75 11.48 9.72 7.59
CA THR A 75 12.42 9.15 6.60
C THR A 75 12.44 7.62 6.67
N SER A 76 12.40 7.05 7.87
CA SER A 76 12.31 5.59 8.08
C SER A 76 10.97 5.03 7.59
N ILE A 77 9.88 5.76 7.77
CA ILE A 77 8.55 5.39 7.23
C ILE A 77 8.57 5.35 5.70
N LYS A 78 9.11 6.40 5.06
CA LYS A 78 9.26 6.47 3.60
C LYS A 78 10.10 5.31 3.07
N ASN A 79 11.25 5.05 3.70
CA ASN A 79 12.13 3.94 3.33
C ASN A 79 11.45 2.57 3.47
N ALA A 80 10.68 2.35 4.54
CA ALA A 80 9.89 1.13 4.72
C ALA A 80 8.82 0.99 3.63
N TYR A 81 8.08 2.06 3.37
CA TYR A 81 7.07 2.09 2.31
C TYR A 81 7.66 1.78 0.92
N ASP A 82 8.82 2.35 0.58
CA ASP A 82 9.54 2.06 -0.66
C ASP A 82 9.98 0.59 -0.77
N ARG A 83 10.38 -0.02 0.35
CA ARG A 83 10.69 -1.46 0.38
C ARG A 83 9.44 -2.31 0.18
N CYS A 84 8.32 -1.99 0.83
CA CYS A 84 7.03 -2.64 0.60
C CYS A 84 6.64 -2.57 -0.89
N HIS A 85 6.74 -1.38 -1.49
CA HIS A 85 6.40 -1.19 -2.90
C HIS A 85 7.29 -2.01 -3.84
N ARG A 86 8.61 -2.10 -3.58
CA ARG A 86 9.53 -2.94 -4.36
C ARG A 86 9.23 -4.43 -4.21
N LYS A 87 8.97 -4.91 -3.00
CA LYS A 87 8.60 -6.32 -2.74
C LYS A 87 7.28 -6.68 -3.42
N MET A 88 6.32 -5.77 -3.38
CA MET A 88 5.02 -5.96 -4.03
C MET A 88 5.14 -5.98 -5.55
N LYS A 89 6.03 -5.17 -6.13
CA LYS A 89 6.31 -5.21 -7.57
C LYS A 89 6.81 -6.59 -8.02
N ARG A 90 7.73 -7.20 -7.26
CA ARG A 90 8.26 -8.55 -7.55
C ARG A 90 7.22 -9.65 -7.49
N LEU A 91 6.17 -9.48 -6.70
CA LEU A 91 5.06 -10.44 -6.62
C LEU A 91 4.11 -10.34 -7.83
N LEU A 92 4.14 -9.22 -8.55
CA LEU A 92 3.30 -8.94 -9.70
C LEU A 92 4.06 -9.07 -11.04
N GLU A 93 5.36 -9.37 -10.98
CA GLU A 93 6.21 -9.79 -12.10
C GLU A 93 6.11 -11.30 -12.27
#